data_AF-A0A970VFR9-F1
#
_entry.id   AF-A0A970VFR9-F1
#
_cell.length_a   1.000
_cell.length_b   1.000
_cell.length_c   1.000
_cell.angle_alpha   90.00
_cell.angle_beta   90.00
_cell.angle_gamma   90.00
#
_symmetry.space_group_name_H-M   'P 1'
#
loop_
_entity.id
_entity.type
_entity.pdbx_description
1 polymer ?
#
loop_
_entity_poly.entity_id
_entity_poly.type
_entity_poly.pdbx_seq_one_letter_code
_entity_poly.pdbx_strand_id
1 'polypeptide(L)' 'MKDELQKEENIVKTYKIGNTTVKICDDACKNKTDEEVEIILEKAKSIGFQAVKGSR' A
#
# COMPACT_ATOMS: atom_id res chain seq x y z
N MET A 1 -0.71 2.03 -32.75
CA MET A 1 0.28 2.08 -31.64
C MET A 1 0.05 3.33 -30.83
N LYS A 2 -0.84 3.32 -29.84
CA LYS A 2 -0.82 4.18 -28.62
C LYS A 2 -1.79 3.59 -27.60
N ASP A 3 -1.58 2.34 -27.21
CA ASP A 3 -2.24 1.78 -26.03
C ASP A 3 -1.31 2.03 -24.84
N GLU A 4 -1.16 3.32 -24.50
CA GLU A 4 -0.54 3.70 -23.25
C GLU A 4 -1.62 3.50 -22.19
N LEU A 5 -1.62 2.27 -21.67
CA LEU A 5 -2.43 1.81 -20.56
C LEU A 5 -2.47 2.92 -19.50
N GLN A 6 -3.58 3.66 -19.41
CA GLN A 6 -3.80 4.63 -18.35
C GLN A 6 -3.86 3.85 -17.05
N LYS A 7 -2.69 3.62 -16.45
CA LYS A 7 -2.56 3.02 -15.14
C LYS A 7 -3.11 4.06 -14.19
N GLU A 8 -4.37 3.91 -13.82
CA GLU A 8 -5.04 4.75 -12.84
C GLU A 8 -4.19 4.73 -11.56
N GLU A 9 -3.39 5.77 -11.37
CA GLU A 9 -2.40 5.83 -10.30
C GLU A 9 -3.15 5.95 -8.97
N ASN A 10 -3.06 4.94 -8.09
CA ASN A 10 -3.66 5.04 -6.76
C ASN A 10 -2.80 5.94 -5.86
N ILE A 11 -2.88 7.24 -6.09
CA ILE A 11 -2.09 8.25 -5.36
C ILE A 11 -2.64 8.33 -3.93
N VAL A 12 -1.92 7.75 -2.99
CA VAL A 12 -2.25 7.81 -1.56
C VAL A 12 -1.78 9.11 -0.91
N LYS A 13 -0.76 9.76 -1.48
CA LYS A 13 -0.26 11.03 -0.95
C LYS A 13 0.46 11.87 -1.99
N THR A 14 0.29 13.19 -1.92
CA THR A 14 1.04 14.13 -2.77
C THR A 14 1.77 15.13 -1.88
N TYR A 15 3.05 15.37 -2.19
CA TYR A 15 3.88 16.39 -1.57
C TYR A 15 4.34 17.41 -2.60
N LYS A 16 4.45 18.67 -2.18
CA LYS A 16 5.03 19.74 -2.99
C LYS A 16 6.26 20.30 -2.28
N ILE A 17 7.41 20.19 -2.92
CA ILE A 17 8.70 20.66 -2.42
C ILE A 17 9.22 21.71 -3.40
N GLY A 18 9.03 22.99 -3.06
CA GLY A 18 9.29 24.10 -3.98
C GLY A 18 8.44 23.99 -5.25
N ASN A 19 9.10 23.82 -6.41
CA ASN A 19 8.44 23.61 -7.70
C ASN A 19 8.26 22.12 -8.07
N THR A 20 8.77 21.20 -7.26
CA THR A 20 8.69 19.76 -7.52
C THR A 20 7.47 19.16 -6.83
N THR A 21 6.71 18.34 -7.57
CA THR A 21 5.57 17.58 -7.05
C THR A 21 5.95 16.10 -6.98
N VAL A 22 5.86 15.51 -5.78
CA VAL A 22 6.10 14.09 -5.54
C VAL A 22 4.76 13.42 -5.22
N LYS A 23 4.40 12.40 -6.01
CA LYS A 23 3.21 11.56 -5.76
C LYS A 23 3.68 10.22 -5.20
N ILE A 24 3.12 9.81 -4.08
CA ILE A 24 3.24 8.45 -3.53
C ILE A 24 2.01 7.69 -3.99
N CYS A 25 2.22 6.63 -4.76
CA CYS A 25 1.19 5.72 -5.22
C CYS A 25 1.34 4.38 -4.48
N ASP A 26 0.22 3.78 -4.06
CA ASP A 26 0.22 2.46 -3.45
C ASP A 26 -0.81 1.56 -4.14
N ASP A 27 -0.33 0.62 -4.95
CA ASP A 27 -1.18 -0.33 -5.67
C ASP A 27 -1.47 -1.59 -4.83
N ALA A 28 -0.86 -1.77 -3.65
CA ALA A 28 -0.82 -3.05 -2.93
C ALA A 28 -2.20 -3.53 -2.42
N CYS A 29 -3.13 -2.61 -2.22
CA CYS A 29 -4.52 -2.88 -1.83
C CYS A 29 -5.55 -2.33 -2.83
N LYS A 30 -5.12 -1.86 -4.01
CA LYS A 30 -6.01 -1.17 -4.96
C LYS A 30 -7.22 -2.02 -5.40
N ASN A 31 -7.02 -3.33 -5.53
CA ASN A 31 -8.05 -4.27 -5.98
C ASN A 31 -8.60 -5.15 -4.84
N LYS A 32 -8.35 -4.77 -3.58
CA LYS A 32 -8.74 -5.56 -2.41
C LYS A 32 -9.98 -4.96 -1.75
N THR A 33 -10.92 -5.79 -1.35
CA THR A 33 -12.04 -5.34 -0.51
C THR A 33 -11.56 -5.04 0.91
N ASP A 34 -12.35 -4.29 1.68
CA ASP A 34 -12.03 -3.99 3.07
C ASP A 34 -11.80 -5.27 3.90
N GLU A 35 -12.56 -6.32 3.63
CA GLU A 35 -12.41 -7.64 4.27
C GLU A 35 -11.06 -8.30 3.92
N GLU A 36 -10.63 -8.23 2.66
CA GLU A 36 -9.33 -8.77 2.25
C GLU A 36 -8.16 -8.00 2.88
N VAL A 37 -8.30 -6.67 3.03
CA VAL A 37 -7.34 -5.83 3.74
C VAL A 37 -7.28 -6.21 5.22
N GLU A 38 -8.41 -6.43 5.87
CA GLU A 38 -8.49 -6.84 7.27
C GLU A 38 -7.79 -8.18 7.52
N ILE A 39 -8.03 -9.18 6.66
CA ILE A 39 -7.36 -10.49 6.74
C ILE A 39 -5.83 -10.35 6.64
N ILE A 40 -5.34 -9.47 5.76
CA ILE A 40 -3.89 -9.24 5.59
C ILE A 40 -3.31 -8.60 6.86
N LEU A 41 -4.01 -7.62 7.43
CA LEU A 41 -3.60 -6.97 8.67
C LEU A 41 -3.58 -7.94 9.85
N GLU A 42 -4.58 -8.83 9.95
CA GLU A 42 -4.62 -9.85 11.00
C GLU A 42 -3.43 -10.82 10.89
N LYS A 43 -3.10 -11.27 9.68
CA LYS A 43 -1.93 -12.12 9.43
C LYS A 43 -0.63 -11.41 9.79
N ALA A 44 -0.46 -10.16 9.38
CA ALA A 44 0.73 -9.36 9.70
C ALA A 44 0.89 -9.17 11.23
N LYS A 45 -0.22 -8.90 11.93
CA LYS A 45 -0.26 -8.78 13.40
C LYS A 45 0.17 -10.08 14.07
N SER A 46 -0.34 -11.23 13.61
CA SER A 46 0.01 -12.55 14.15
C SER A 46 1.51 -12.83 13.99
N ILE A 47 2.07 -12.58 12.79
CA ILE A 47 3.50 -12.74 12.51
C ILE A 47 4.35 -11.82 13.41
N GLY A 48 3.99 -10.54 13.51
CA GLY A 48 4.70 -9.59 14.37
C GLY A 48 4.67 -9.99 15.84
N PHE A 49 3.52 -10.47 16.32
CA PHE A 49 3.37 -10.93 17.71
C PHE A 49 4.20 -12.18 17.99
N GLN A 50 4.27 -13.12 17.04
CA GLN A 50 5.14 -14.30 17.13
C GLN A 50 6.63 -13.91 17.16
N ALA A 51 7.05 -12.97 16.30
CA ALA A 51 8.42 -12.48 16.27
C ALA A 51 8.84 -11.83 17.61
N VAL A 52 7.93 -11.07 18.22
CA VAL A 52 8.15 -10.46 19.55
C VAL A 52 8.13 -11.50 20.67
N LYS A 53 7.19 -12.47 20.63
CA LYS A 53 7.10 -13.52 21.66
C LYS A 53 8.24 -14.54 21.62
N GLY A 54 8.76 -14.86 20.43
CA GLY A 54 9.88 -15.79 20.25
C GLY A 54 11.25 -15.20 20.61
N SER A 55 11.32 -13.90 20.92
CA SER A 55 12.55 -13.20 21.31
C SER A 55 12.71 -13.09 22.84
N ARG A 56 12.10 -13.99 23.62
CA ARG A 56 12.27 -14.08 25.09
C ARG A 56 12.71 -15.47 25.51
#